data_AF-A0A3S4CFU6-F1
#
_entry.id   AF-A0A3S4CFU6-F1
#
_cell.length_a   1.000
_cell.length_b   1.000
_cell.length_c   1.000
_cell.angle_alpha   90.00
_cell.angle_beta   90.00
_cell.angle_gamma   90.00
#
_symmetry.space_group_name_H-M   'P 1'
#
loop_
_entity.id
_entity.type
_entity.pdbx_description
1 polymer ?
#
loop_
_entity_poly.entity_id
_entity_poly.type
_entity_poly.pdbx_seq_one_letter_code
_entity_poly.pdbx_strand_id
1 'polypeptide(L)'
;MVSSQPVAFVPDDAVPAPTMAPRHHAPLGQLLLEDGAVDPGNLLKATVMRGRQSSRLGQILLSQGWVTPEALLRALCRQWRTSALDPARTPGDPRLIDALGAEFCLANAVLPWRRIGGVTWIATARPELFADLIPGLPDGFGQVRMLLCSEDQVQAAVLASRRIAMIRKAEMRVPAAESCRSRNEARTGRIALGAMAALALGLWLVPVAVLSALTLWATLSLVAQSGLKLAALIATCRIQAEERAQAEDLAQGRAARAEMTGPLPVISVMVPLFRESDVAGKLVARLSRLDYPRELMDILLVIEASDQVTRNALQGARLPGWIRVVEVPNGPVQTKPRALNYALNFCRGAIIGVWDAEDRPDPDQLHTVARRFHFAAADVACLQGALDYYNPRTNWLARCFTIEYAAWFRVILPGVARLGLVVPLGGTTLFFRRDALEQVGA
;
A
#
# COMPACT_ATOMS: atom_id res chain seq x y z
N MET A 1 -74.43 -13.97 22.81
CA MET A 1 -73.57 -13.61 21.66
C MET A 1 -72.79 -12.37 22.05
N VAL A 2 -71.55 -12.53 22.52
CA VAL A 2 -70.69 -11.43 22.97
C VAL A 2 -69.51 -11.38 22.01
N SER A 3 -69.32 -10.18 21.46
CA SER A 3 -68.39 -9.79 20.40
C SER A 3 -66.92 -9.96 20.83
N SER A 4 -66.17 -10.78 20.09
CA SER A 4 -64.71 -10.88 20.19
C SER A 4 -64.06 -9.92 19.18
N GLN A 5 -63.56 -8.78 19.66
CA GLN A 5 -62.66 -7.94 18.86
C GLN A 5 -61.23 -8.50 18.90
N PRO A 6 -60.47 -8.42 17.81
CA PRO A 6 -59.08 -8.84 17.78
C PRO A 6 -58.21 -7.79 18.48
N VAL A 7 -57.35 -8.24 19.39
CA VAL A 7 -56.32 -7.42 20.03
C VAL A 7 -55.32 -7.01 18.95
N ALA A 8 -55.31 -5.73 18.60
CA ALA A 8 -54.29 -5.13 17.75
C ALA A 8 -52.93 -5.23 18.47
N PHE A 9 -51.98 -5.92 17.84
CA PHE A 9 -50.59 -5.91 18.27
C PHE A 9 -50.02 -4.53 17.94
N VAL A 10 -50.02 -3.63 18.93
CA VAL A 10 -49.29 -2.37 18.85
C VAL A 10 -47.80 -2.73 18.87
N PRO A 11 -47.00 -2.36 17.86
CA PRO A 11 -45.55 -2.50 17.95
C PRO A 11 -45.07 -1.40 18.89
N ASP A 12 -45.06 -1.69 20.19
CA ASP A 12 -44.49 -0.79 21.18
C ASP A 12 -42.96 -0.93 21.19
N ASP A 13 -42.32 0.22 21.16
CA ASP A 13 -40.93 0.50 21.43
C ASP A 13 -39.89 -0.06 20.46
N ALA A 14 -39.58 0.77 19.46
CA ALA A 14 -38.21 0.91 19.00
C ALA A 14 -37.32 1.08 20.25
N VAL A 15 -36.57 0.03 20.60
CA VAL A 15 -35.60 0.06 21.70
C VAL A 15 -34.78 1.32 21.53
N PRO A 16 -34.87 2.30 22.44
CA PRO A 16 -34.15 3.56 22.29
C PRO A 16 -32.69 3.20 22.20
N ALA A 17 -32.02 3.60 21.12
CA ALA A 17 -30.59 3.35 20.95
C ALA A 17 -29.87 3.85 22.19
N PRO A 18 -29.13 3.03 22.98
CA PRO A 18 -28.32 3.56 24.05
C PRO A 18 -27.43 4.68 23.53
N THR A 19 -27.72 5.87 24.02
CA THR A 19 -27.00 7.10 23.77
C THR A 19 -25.54 6.84 24.07
N MET A 20 -24.66 6.95 23.06
CA MET A 20 -23.24 7.10 23.35
C MET A 20 -23.14 8.23 24.36
N ALA A 21 -22.49 7.99 25.51
CA ALA A 21 -22.25 9.06 26.46
C ALA A 21 -21.62 10.24 25.68
N PRO A 22 -22.18 11.45 25.75
CA PRO A 22 -21.72 12.55 24.91
C PRO A 22 -20.23 12.75 25.17
N ARG A 23 -19.47 12.87 24.08
CA ARG A 23 -18.02 13.05 24.09
C ARG A 23 -17.65 14.17 25.06
N HIS A 24 -16.56 14.00 25.79
CA HIS A 24 -15.99 15.09 26.54
C HIS A 24 -15.56 16.20 25.58
N HIS A 25 -16.08 17.43 25.76
CA HIS A 25 -15.82 18.54 24.84
C HIS A 25 -14.38 19.05 24.86
N ALA A 26 -13.58 18.68 25.87
CA ALA A 26 -12.16 19.03 25.91
C ALA A 26 -11.42 18.52 24.66
N PRO A 27 -10.66 19.39 23.97
CA PRO A 27 -9.80 18.98 22.86
C PRO A 27 -8.78 17.93 23.31
N LEU A 28 -8.41 17.03 22.40
CA LEU A 28 -7.47 15.95 22.69
C LEU A 28 -6.12 16.48 23.21
N GLY A 29 -5.65 17.59 22.63
CA GLY A 29 -4.41 18.24 23.06
C GLY A 29 -4.45 18.73 24.50
N GLN A 30 -5.60 19.23 24.97
CA GLN A 30 -5.75 19.66 26.36
C GLN A 30 -5.66 18.47 27.31
N LEU A 31 -6.34 17.36 27.00
CA LEU A 31 -6.27 16.14 27.81
C LEU A 31 -4.85 15.59 27.89
N LEU A 32 -4.10 15.63 26.78
CA LEU A 32 -2.70 15.21 26.75
C LEU A 32 -1.79 16.12 27.56
N LEU A 33 -2.06 17.42 27.62
CA LEU A 33 -1.31 18.35 28.48
C LEU A 33 -1.61 18.14 29.96
N GLU A 34 -2.89 17.99 30.31
CA GLU A 34 -3.32 17.69 31.67
C GLU A 34 -2.70 16.39 32.20
N ASP A 35 -2.60 15.38 31.33
CA ASP A 35 -1.98 14.09 31.65
C ASP A 35 -0.43 14.15 31.66
N GLY A 36 0.18 15.31 31.36
CA GLY A 36 1.64 15.49 31.26
C GLY A 36 2.27 14.67 30.12
N ALA A 37 1.48 14.24 29.14
CA ALA A 37 1.86 13.30 28.10
C ALA A 37 2.50 13.96 26.87
N VAL A 38 2.39 15.28 26.73
CA VAL A 38 2.96 16.05 25.63
C VAL A 38 3.48 17.40 26.12
N ASP A 39 4.60 17.86 25.56
CA ASP A 39 5.12 19.19 25.80
C ASP A 39 4.25 20.27 25.10
N PRO A 40 3.96 21.43 25.73
CA PRO A 40 3.18 22.50 25.12
C PRO A 40 3.71 23.00 23.77
N GLY A 41 5.03 23.10 23.62
CA GLY A 41 5.68 23.51 22.38
C GLY A 41 5.48 22.48 21.27
N ASN A 42 5.54 21.19 21.60
CA ASN A 42 5.26 20.11 20.64
C ASN A 42 3.77 20.08 20.24
N LEU A 43 2.84 20.32 21.16
CA LEU A 43 1.42 20.39 20.85
C LEU A 43 1.09 21.58 19.91
N LEU A 44 1.72 22.73 20.14
CA LEU A 44 1.57 23.90 19.27
C LEU A 44 2.03 23.57 17.84
N LYS A 45 3.23 22.99 17.69
CA LYS A 45 3.75 22.54 16.40
C LYS A 45 2.79 21.57 15.71
N ALA A 46 2.30 20.56 16.43
CA ALA A 46 1.37 19.57 15.90
C ALA A 46 0.05 20.19 15.43
N THR A 47 -0.43 21.22 16.12
CA THR A 47 -1.66 21.95 15.76
C THR A 47 -1.46 22.76 14.48
N VAL A 48 -0.30 23.40 14.31
CA VAL A 48 0.06 24.09 13.05
C VAL A 48 0.19 23.11 11.89
N MET A 49 0.81 21.96 12.10
CA MET A 49 0.94 20.90 11.09
C MET A 49 -0.42 20.36 10.65
N ARG A 50 -1.33 20.12 11.60
CA ARG A 50 -2.72 19.74 11.34
C ARG A 50 -3.49 20.78 10.51
N GLY A 51 -3.17 22.07 10.65
CA GLY A 51 -3.81 23.11 9.85
C GLY A 51 -3.39 23.08 8.37
N ARG A 52 -2.20 22.56 8.07
CA ARG A 52 -1.63 22.49 6.71
C ARG A 52 -1.92 21.17 6.01
N GLN A 53 -2.28 20.13 6.76
CA GLN A 53 -2.40 18.77 6.27
C GLN A 53 -3.65 18.12 6.82
N SER A 54 -4.31 17.26 6.04
CA SER A 54 -5.46 16.47 6.48
C SER A 54 -5.09 15.30 7.42
N SER A 55 -4.10 15.49 8.29
CA SER A 55 -3.66 14.48 9.26
C SER A 55 -4.24 14.74 10.65
N ARG A 56 -4.38 13.67 11.43
CA ARG A 56 -4.99 13.70 12.76
C ARG A 56 -3.96 14.13 13.80
N LEU A 57 -4.39 14.91 14.79
CA LEU A 57 -3.49 15.40 15.85
C LEU A 57 -2.73 14.26 16.53
N GLY A 58 -3.43 13.19 16.94
CA GLY A 58 -2.79 12.02 17.55
C GLY A 58 -1.78 11.33 16.64
N GLN A 59 -2.05 11.26 15.34
CA GLN A 59 -1.14 10.65 14.35
C GLN A 59 0.12 11.49 14.17
N ILE A 60 0.00 12.82 14.11
CA ILE A 60 1.15 13.74 14.06
C ILE A 60 2.02 13.59 15.31
N LEU A 61 1.41 13.58 16.49
CA LEU A 61 2.14 13.41 17.75
C LEU A 61 2.88 12.07 17.81
N LEU A 62 2.25 10.98 17.32
CA LEU A 62 2.87 9.65 17.28
C LEU A 62 4.01 9.56 16.24
N SER A 63 3.82 10.06 15.02
CA SER A 63 4.82 9.97 13.96
C SER A 63 6.09 10.75 14.28
N GLN A 64 5.96 11.83 15.07
CA GLN A 64 7.08 12.64 15.56
C GLN A 64 7.68 12.12 16.88
N GLY A 65 7.07 11.11 17.51
CA GLY A 65 7.50 10.58 18.80
C GLY A 65 7.27 11.53 19.98
N TRP A 66 6.32 12.46 19.87
CA TRP A 66 5.99 13.45 20.91
C TRP A 66 4.99 12.93 21.95
N VAL A 67 4.34 11.79 21.69
CA VAL A 67 3.45 11.08 22.62
C VAL A 67 3.63 9.58 22.48
N THR A 68 3.42 8.81 23.55
CA THR A 68 3.40 7.34 23.46
C THR A 68 2.01 6.82 23.05
N PRO A 69 1.92 5.64 22.41
CA PRO A 69 0.64 5.03 22.05
C PRO A 69 -0.32 4.86 23.25
N GLU A 70 0.21 4.49 24.42
CA GLU A 70 -0.58 4.26 25.62
C GLU A 70 -1.13 5.57 26.19
N ALA A 71 -0.32 6.63 26.18
CA ALA A 71 -0.75 7.95 26.63
C ALA A 71 -1.84 8.53 25.71
N LEU A 72 -1.67 8.38 24.39
CA LEU A 72 -2.69 8.76 23.42
C LEU A 72 -3.99 7.98 23.62
N LEU A 73 -3.91 6.66 23.81
CA LEU A 73 -5.07 5.80 24.03
C LEU A 73 -5.83 6.19 25.30
N ARG A 74 -5.11 6.48 26.40
CA ARG A 74 -5.74 6.96 27.65
C ARG A 74 -6.48 8.27 27.46
N ALA A 75 -5.85 9.25 26.80
CA ALA A 75 -6.48 10.53 26.52
C ALA A 75 -7.72 10.38 25.62
N LEU A 76 -7.67 9.49 24.61
CA LEU A 76 -8.83 9.17 23.77
C LEU A 76 -9.96 8.50 24.55
N CYS A 77 -9.67 7.56 25.45
CA CYS A 77 -10.68 6.95 26.34
C CYS A 77 -11.40 8.00 27.18
N ARG A 78 -10.63 8.93 27.76
CA ARG A 78 -11.17 10.05 28.54
C ARG A 78 -12.03 10.96 27.67
N GLN A 79 -11.58 11.23 26.45
CA GLN A 79 -12.29 12.09 25.51
C GLN A 79 -13.61 11.49 25.03
N TRP A 80 -13.60 10.21 24.66
CA TRP A 80 -14.75 9.50 24.10
C TRP A 80 -15.61 8.81 25.15
N ARG A 81 -15.25 8.92 26.43
CA ARG A 81 -15.94 8.31 27.58
C ARG A 81 -16.21 6.81 27.36
N THR A 82 -15.19 6.12 26.87
CA THR A 82 -15.21 4.67 26.64
C THR A 82 -13.96 4.02 27.21
N SER A 83 -13.94 2.70 27.20
CA SER A 83 -12.86 1.88 27.75
C SER A 83 -11.91 1.42 26.66
N ALA A 84 -10.65 1.25 27.05
CA ALA A 84 -9.66 0.56 26.24
C ALA A 84 -9.89 -0.96 26.31
N LEU A 85 -9.77 -1.63 25.17
CA LEU A 85 -9.69 -3.08 25.05
C LEU A 85 -8.23 -3.46 24.82
N ASP A 86 -7.77 -4.50 25.51
CA ASP A 86 -6.53 -5.20 25.17
C ASP A 86 -6.87 -6.55 24.50
N PRO A 87 -6.81 -6.63 23.15
CA PRO A 87 -7.12 -7.85 22.43
C PRO A 87 -6.20 -9.03 22.75
N ALA A 88 -4.98 -8.77 23.27
CA ALA A 88 -4.06 -9.84 23.66
C ALA A 88 -4.55 -10.60 24.91
N ARG A 89 -5.26 -9.91 25.81
CA ARG A 89 -5.84 -10.51 27.02
C ARG A 89 -7.21 -11.13 26.76
N THR A 90 -8.01 -10.44 25.95
CA THR A 90 -9.37 -10.89 25.61
C THR A 90 -9.57 -10.83 24.11
N PRO A 91 -9.29 -11.92 23.38
CA PRO A 91 -9.36 -11.93 21.92
C PRO A 91 -10.78 -11.67 21.41
N GLY A 92 -10.87 -11.10 20.21
CA GLY A 92 -12.13 -10.89 19.51
C GLY A 92 -12.72 -12.18 18.97
N ASP A 93 -14.05 -12.22 18.82
CA ASP A 93 -14.77 -13.35 18.25
C ASP A 93 -14.39 -13.53 16.77
N PRO A 94 -13.76 -14.66 16.41
CA PRO A 94 -13.35 -14.92 15.03
C PRO A 94 -14.50 -14.89 14.02
N ARG A 95 -15.74 -15.22 14.42
CA ARG A 95 -16.91 -15.21 13.54
C ARG A 95 -17.33 -13.80 13.18
N LEU A 96 -17.18 -12.85 14.11
CA LEU A 96 -17.46 -11.44 13.83
C LEU A 96 -16.38 -10.83 12.93
N ILE A 97 -15.11 -11.27 13.09
CA ILE A 97 -14.03 -10.88 12.18
C ILE A 97 -14.30 -11.41 10.77
N ASP A 98 -14.80 -12.64 10.62
CA ASP A 98 -15.18 -13.18 9.30
C ASP A 98 -16.36 -12.44 8.68
N ALA A 99 -17.38 -12.13 9.49
CA ALA A 99 -18.56 -11.42 9.03
C ALA A 99 -18.23 -10.00 8.54
N LEU A 100 -17.28 -9.32 9.20
CA LEU A 100 -16.82 -8.00 8.79
C LEU A 100 -15.74 -8.05 7.69
N GLY A 101 -14.98 -9.13 7.64
CA GLY A 101 -13.81 -9.30 6.77
C GLY A 101 -12.53 -8.81 7.43
N ALA A 102 -11.49 -9.67 7.44
CA ALA A 102 -10.18 -9.34 8.03
C ALA A 102 -9.51 -8.12 7.39
N GLU A 103 -9.67 -7.93 6.08
CA GLU A 103 -9.11 -6.78 5.36
C GLU A 103 -9.81 -5.48 5.73
N PHE A 104 -11.13 -5.50 5.86
CA PHE A 104 -11.90 -4.36 6.33
C PHE A 104 -11.47 -3.98 7.75
N CYS A 105 -11.26 -4.97 8.62
CA CYS A 105 -10.76 -4.77 9.98
C CYS A 105 -9.40 -4.05 9.97
N LEU A 106 -8.47 -4.48 9.12
CA LEU A 106 -7.13 -3.90 9.02
C LEU A 106 -7.14 -2.50 8.38
N ALA A 107 -7.85 -2.32 7.26
CA ALA A 107 -7.93 -1.05 6.54
C ALA A 107 -8.56 0.06 7.38
N ASN A 108 -9.63 -0.27 8.11
CA ASN A 108 -10.36 0.67 8.97
C ASN A 108 -9.87 0.71 10.41
N ALA A 109 -8.86 -0.11 10.76
CA ALA A 109 -8.34 -0.26 12.12
C ALA A 109 -9.47 -0.51 13.16
N VAL A 110 -10.32 -1.49 12.87
CA VAL A 110 -11.42 -1.94 13.72
C VAL A 110 -11.30 -3.43 14.04
N LEU A 111 -11.72 -3.82 15.24
CA LEU A 111 -11.75 -5.19 15.69
C LEU A 111 -13.10 -5.48 16.34
N PRO A 112 -13.98 -6.30 15.72
CA PRO A 112 -15.19 -6.74 16.39
C PRO A 112 -14.82 -7.71 17.51
N TRP A 113 -15.15 -7.33 18.75
CA TRP A 113 -14.70 -8.04 19.93
C TRP A 113 -15.66 -9.14 20.36
N ARG A 114 -16.93 -8.81 20.62
CA ARG A 114 -17.94 -9.78 21.08
C ARG A 114 -19.34 -9.22 20.95
N ARG A 115 -20.32 -10.11 20.91
CA ARG A 115 -21.74 -9.77 21.00
C ARG A 115 -22.31 -10.19 22.35
N ILE A 116 -22.92 -9.25 23.06
CA ILE A 116 -23.57 -9.46 24.37
C ILE A 116 -24.95 -8.83 24.33
N GLY A 117 -26.00 -9.63 24.58
CA GLY A 117 -27.37 -9.12 24.68
C GLY A 117 -27.84 -8.36 23.44
N GLY A 118 -27.51 -8.85 22.24
CA GLY A 118 -27.86 -8.19 20.97
C GLY A 118 -26.94 -7.03 20.56
N VAL A 119 -26.04 -6.58 21.44
CA VAL A 119 -25.09 -5.49 21.20
C VAL A 119 -23.72 -6.04 20.80
N THR A 120 -23.18 -5.61 19.67
CA THR A 120 -21.82 -5.92 19.20
C THR A 120 -20.85 -4.82 19.63
N TRP A 121 -19.83 -5.21 20.38
CA TRP A 121 -18.75 -4.32 20.79
C TRP A 121 -17.63 -4.37 19.77
N ILE A 122 -17.25 -3.22 19.23
CA ILE A 122 -16.18 -3.07 18.25
C ILE A 122 -15.13 -2.14 18.82
N ALA A 123 -13.89 -2.61 18.91
CA ALA A 123 -12.76 -1.78 19.26
C ALA A 123 -12.22 -1.07 18.02
N THR A 124 -11.86 0.21 18.13
CA THR A 124 -11.30 0.99 17.02
C THR A 124 -10.08 1.79 17.47
N ALA A 125 -9.14 2.00 16.56
CA ALA A 125 -8.03 2.94 16.73
C ALA A 125 -8.36 4.35 16.20
N ARG A 126 -9.52 4.53 15.57
CA ARG A 126 -9.91 5.78 14.86
C ARG A 126 -11.33 6.20 15.26
N PRO A 127 -11.55 6.58 16.54
CA PRO A 127 -12.89 6.82 17.05
C PRO A 127 -13.65 7.94 16.32
N GLU A 128 -12.93 8.93 15.80
CA GLU A 128 -13.51 10.00 14.99
C GLU A 128 -14.16 9.53 13.69
N LEU A 129 -13.71 8.39 13.13
CA LEU A 129 -14.28 7.79 11.91
C LEU A 129 -15.30 6.70 12.23
N PHE A 130 -15.50 6.36 13.50
CA PHE A 130 -16.30 5.21 13.89
C PHE A 130 -17.77 5.35 13.47
N ALA A 131 -18.33 6.56 13.55
CA ALA A 131 -19.71 6.83 13.17
C ALA A 131 -19.95 6.58 11.66
N ASP A 132 -18.97 6.94 10.82
CA ASP A 132 -19.05 6.78 9.36
C ASP A 132 -19.00 5.31 8.94
N LEU A 133 -18.45 4.43 9.80
CA LEU A 133 -18.37 2.99 9.55
C LEU A 133 -19.69 2.27 9.84
N ILE A 134 -20.54 2.81 10.72
CA ILE A 134 -21.77 2.14 11.19
C ILE A 134 -22.69 1.73 10.02
N PRO A 135 -22.98 2.60 9.03
CA PRO A 135 -23.87 2.23 7.92
C PRO A 135 -23.34 1.09 7.04
N GLY A 136 -22.03 0.85 7.05
CA GLY A 136 -21.39 -0.23 6.28
C GLY A 136 -21.24 -1.54 7.03
N LEU A 137 -21.67 -1.62 8.30
CA LEU A 137 -21.58 -2.85 9.08
C LEU A 137 -22.68 -3.84 8.69
N PRO A 138 -22.40 -5.16 8.72
CA PRO A 138 -23.42 -6.16 8.40
C PRO A 138 -24.63 -6.08 9.33
N ASP A 139 -25.84 -6.23 8.81
CA ASP A 139 -27.11 -6.16 9.58
C ASP A 139 -27.11 -7.08 10.81
N GLY A 140 -26.42 -8.22 10.71
CA GLY A 140 -26.26 -9.18 11.81
C GLY A 140 -25.56 -8.64 13.05
N PHE A 141 -24.92 -7.46 12.99
CA PHE A 141 -24.24 -6.84 14.13
C PHE A 141 -25.21 -6.22 15.13
N GLY A 142 -26.46 -5.95 14.73
CA GLY A 142 -27.46 -5.32 15.59
C GLY A 142 -26.97 -3.98 16.11
N GLN A 143 -27.16 -3.73 17.40
CA GLN A 143 -26.65 -2.49 17.99
C GLN A 143 -25.13 -2.54 18.16
N VAL A 144 -24.44 -1.45 17.86
CA VAL A 144 -22.98 -1.38 17.96
C VAL A 144 -22.53 -0.45 19.08
N ARG A 145 -21.49 -0.85 19.82
CA ARG A 145 -20.81 -0.01 20.83
C ARG A 145 -19.31 0.04 20.58
N MET A 146 -18.74 1.22 20.80
CA MET A 146 -17.32 1.50 20.56
C MET A 146 -16.47 1.21 21.80
N LEU A 147 -15.36 0.51 21.60
CA LEU A 147 -14.20 0.44 22.49
C LEU A 147 -12.99 1.05 21.78
N LEU A 148 -11.94 1.34 22.53
CA LEU A 148 -10.69 1.84 21.94
C LEU A 148 -9.57 0.81 22.05
N CYS A 149 -8.71 0.77 21.05
CA CYS A 149 -7.46 0.02 21.08
C CYS A 149 -6.45 0.71 20.15
N SER A 150 -5.17 0.37 20.24
CA SER A 150 -4.19 0.86 19.28
C SER A 150 -4.34 0.14 17.93
N GLU A 151 -3.85 0.76 16.86
CA GLU A 151 -3.88 0.13 15.55
C GLU A 151 -3.03 -1.15 15.52
N ASP A 152 -1.91 -1.16 16.23
CA ASP A 152 -1.05 -2.35 16.37
C ASP A 152 -1.77 -3.49 17.09
N GLN A 153 -2.61 -3.18 18.09
CA GLN A 153 -3.46 -4.16 18.77
C GLN A 153 -4.51 -4.76 17.84
N VAL A 154 -5.15 -3.96 16.99
CA VAL A 154 -6.08 -4.47 15.96
C VAL A 154 -5.36 -5.42 15.02
N GLN A 155 -4.22 -4.99 14.48
CA GLN A 155 -3.42 -5.78 13.53
C GLN A 155 -2.99 -7.11 14.15
N ALA A 156 -2.43 -7.08 15.37
CA ALA A 156 -2.01 -8.28 16.09
C ALA A 156 -3.19 -9.23 16.36
N ALA A 157 -4.37 -8.71 16.71
CA ALA A 157 -5.55 -9.51 17.01
C ALA A 157 -6.14 -10.19 15.77
N VAL A 158 -6.29 -9.45 14.67
CA VAL A 158 -6.77 -9.99 13.38
C VAL A 158 -5.80 -11.08 12.91
N LEU A 159 -4.49 -10.84 13.02
CA LEU A 159 -3.48 -11.81 12.65
C LEU A 159 -3.47 -13.05 13.54
N ALA A 160 -3.65 -12.91 14.84
CA ALA A 160 -3.75 -14.06 15.74
C ALA A 160 -4.93 -14.97 15.37
N SER A 161 -6.05 -14.38 14.93
CA SER A 161 -7.28 -15.12 14.60
C SER A 161 -7.32 -15.65 13.16
N ARG A 162 -6.77 -14.92 12.18
CA ARG A 162 -6.97 -15.17 10.74
C ARG A 162 -5.69 -15.32 9.92
N ARG A 163 -4.55 -15.57 10.57
CA ARG A 163 -3.25 -15.79 9.92
C ARG A 163 -3.32 -16.68 8.68
N ILE A 164 -3.88 -17.89 8.81
CA ILE A 164 -3.92 -18.89 7.74
C ILE A 164 -4.77 -18.41 6.55
N ALA A 165 -5.92 -17.79 6.83
CA ALA A 165 -6.79 -17.26 5.78
C ALA A 165 -6.08 -16.15 4.99
N MET A 166 -5.36 -15.27 5.69
CA MET A 166 -4.59 -14.20 5.05
C MET A 166 -3.40 -14.72 4.22
N ILE A 167 -2.67 -15.74 4.70
CA ILE A 167 -1.59 -16.38 3.92
C ILE A 167 -2.15 -16.94 2.61
N ARG A 168 -3.22 -17.74 2.71
CA ARG A 168 -3.88 -18.33 1.54
C ARG A 168 -4.36 -17.27 0.56
N LYS A 169 -4.93 -16.17 1.06
CA LYS A 169 -5.40 -15.08 0.22
C LYS A 169 -4.25 -14.35 -0.48
N ALA A 170 -3.13 -14.11 0.20
CA ALA A 170 -1.94 -13.51 -0.41
C ALA A 170 -1.35 -14.37 -1.56
N GLU A 171 -1.42 -15.69 -1.43
CA GLU A 171 -0.98 -16.66 -2.45
C GLU A 171 -1.94 -16.79 -3.63
N MET A 172 -3.22 -16.50 -3.41
CA MET A 172 -4.31 -16.75 -4.36
C MET A 172 -4.96 -15.49 -4.90
N ARG A 173 -4.37 -14.32 -4.62
CA ARG A 173 -4.94 -12.98 -4.87
C ARG A 173 -5.32 -12.78 -6.34
N VAL A 174 -4.38 -13.04 -7.26
CA VAL A 174 -4.61 -12.97 -8.71
C VAL A 174 -5.62 -14.05 -9.13
N PRO A 175 -6.72 -13.72 -9.84
CA PRO A 175 -7.72 -14.69 -10.28
C PRO A 175 -7.11 -15.91 -10.97
N ALA A 176 -7.73 -17.09 -10.80
CA ALA A 176 -7.17 -18.35 -11.29
C ALA A 176 -7.03 -18.41 -12.83
N ALA A 177 -7.85 -17.65 -13.57
CA ALA A 177 -7.78 -17.54 -15.03
C ALA A 177 -6.58 -16.71 -15.51
N GLU A 178 -6.15 -15.73 -14.70
CA GLU A 178 -5.02 -14.83 -14.98
C GLU A 178 -3.70 -15.34 -14.35
N SER A 179 -3.73 -16.55 -13.77
CA SER A 179 -2.62 -17.08 -12.98
C SER A 179 -2.11 -18.40 -13.55
N CYS A 180 -0.79 -18.54 -13.64
CA CYS A 180 -0.13 -19.79 -14.03
C CYS A 180 -0.27 -20.91 -12.99
N ARG A 181 -0.88 -20.67 -11.81
CA ARG A 181 -1.00 -21.68 -10.74
C ARG A 181 -1.83 -22.91 -11.11
N SER A 182 -2.71 -22.78 -12.08
CA SER A 182 -3.55 -23.87 -12.59
C SER A 182 -2.96 -24.50 -13.86
N ARG A 183 -1.76 -24.09 -14.29
CA ARG A 183 -1.14 -24.55 -15.53
C ARG A 183 -0.81 -26.03 -15.43
N ASN A 184 -1.28 -26.80 -16.42
CA ASN A 184 -0.93 -28.21 -16.53
C ASN A 184 0.45 -28.35 -17.18
N GLU A 185 1.49 -28.50 -16.34
CA GLU A 185 2.88 -28.64 -16.80
C GLU A 185 3.09 -29.86 -17.70
N ALA A 186 2.40 -30.98 -17.45
CA ALA A 186 2.51 -32.16 -18.30
C ALA A 186 1.91 -31.95 -19.70
N ARG A 187 0.80 -31.22 -19.81
CA ARG A 187 0.24 -30.82 -21.11
C ARG A 187 1.18 -29.86 -21.82
N THR A 188 1.70 -28.86 -21.11
CA THR A 188 2.61 -27.86 -21.67
C THR A 188 3.91 -28.50 -22.15
N GLY A 189 4.48 -29.43 -21.38
CA GLY A 189 5.65 -30.20 -21.75
C GLY A 189 5.42 -31.07 -22.99
N ARG A 190 4.26 -31.74 -23.10
CA ARG A 190 3.91 -32.50 -24.32
C ARG A 190 3.77 -31.60 -25.55
N ILE A 191 3.17 -30.42 -25.41
CA ILE A 191 3.06 -29.45 -26.50
C ILE A 191 4.45 -28.96 -26.91
N ALA A 192 5.31 -28.62 -25.96
CA ALA A 192 6.68 -28.17 -26.22
C ALA A 192 7.52 -29.26 -26.91
N LEU A 193 7.45 -30.51 -26.43
CA LEU A 193 8.13 -31.64 -27.05
C LEU A 193 7.61 -31.92 -28.47
N GLY A 194 6.30 -31.85 -28.68
CA GLY A 194 5.70 -31.96 -30.01
C GLY A 194 6.19 -30.87 -30.96
N ALA A 195 6.25 -29.62 -30.50
CA ALA A 195 6.78 -28.49 -31.27
C ALA A 195 8.28 -28.66 -31.60
N MET A 196 9.09 -29.11 -30.62
CA MET A 196 10.51 -29.40 -30.83
C MET A 196 10.73 -30.54 -31.83
N ALA A 197 9.95 -31.63 -31.73
CA ALA A 197 10.03 -32.75 -32.64
C ALA A 197 9.60 -32.35 -34.07
N ALA A 198 8.52 -31.57 -34.19
CA ALA A 198 8.07 -31.03 -35.47
C ALA A 198 9.13 -30.11 -36.11
N LEU A 199 9.77 -29.26 -35.30
CA LEU A 199 10.86 -28.40 -35.76
C LEU A 199 12.08 -29.21 -36.21
N ALA A 200 12.49 -30.22 -35.43
CA ALA A 200 13.61 -31.09 -35.79
C ALA A 200 13.33 -31.88 -37.07
N LEU A 201 12.12 -32.44 -37.21
CA LEU A 201 11.69 -33.13 -38.42
C LEU A 201 11.65 -32.18 -39.62
N GLY A 202 11.15 -30.96 -39.44
CA GLY A 202 11.14 -29.93 -40.49
C GLY A 202 12.56 -29.53 -40.92
N LEU A 203 13.49 -29.39 -39.98
CA LEU A 203 14.91 -29.14 -40.28
C LEU A 203 15.57 -30.32 -41.00
N TRP A 204 15.14 -31.55 -40.74
CA TRP A 204 15.65 -32.73 -41.43
C TRP A 204 15.08 -32.87 -42.86
N LEU A 205 13.77 -32.66 -43.04
CA LEU A 205 13.07 -32.85 -44.32
C LEU A 205 13.22 -31.65 -45.27
N VAL A 206 13.09 -30.42 -44.77
CA VAL A 206 13.04 -29.19 -45.59
C VAL A 206 13.85 -28.06 -44.93
N PRO A 207 15.17 -28.24 -44.71
CA PRO A 207 16.00 -27.33 -43.91
C PRO A 207 15.97 -25.89 -44.42
N VAL A 208 16.07 -25.68 -45.73
CA VAL A 208 16.14 -24.33 -46.32
C VAL A 208 14.84 -23.55 -46.09
N ALA A 209 13.68 -24.19 -46.24
CA ALA A 209 12.39 -23.52 -46.04
C ALA A 209 12.18 -23.17 -44.55
N VAL A 210 12.48 -24.10 -43.64
CA VAL A 210 12.35 -23.86 -42.19
C VAL A 210 13.30 -22.76 -41.73
N LEU A 211 14.57 -22.80 -42.12
CA LEU A 211 15.54 -21.77 -41.78
C LEU A 211 15.19 -20.41 -42.39
N SER A 212 14.66 -20.38 -43.61
CA SER A 212 14.19 -19.14 -44.24
C SER A 212 13.00 -18.55 -43.51
N ALA A 213 12.03 -19.38 -43.10
CA ALA A 213 10.87 -18.94 -42.32
C ALA A 213 11.27 -18.40 -40.94
N LEU A 214 12.15 -19.10 -40.23
CA LEU A 214 12.67 -18.65 -38.92
C LEU A 214 13.47 -17.35 -39.06
N THR A 215 14.34 -17.25 -40.06
CA THR A 215 15.12 -16.04 -40.34
C THR A 215 14.22 -14.87 -40.71
N LEU A 216 13.20 -15.10 -41.54
CA LEU A 216 12.21 -14.08 -41.89
C LEU A 216 11.45 -13.61 -40.65
N TRP A 217 10.99 -14.53 -39.80
CA TRP A 217 10.30 -14.19 -38.56
C TRP A 217 11.20 -13.38 -37.60
N ALA A 218 12.45 -13.81 -37.43
CA ALA A 218 13.43 -13.08 -36.62
C ALA A 218 13.70 -11.67 -37.19
N THR A 219 13.84 -11.55 -38.51
CA THR A 219 14.06 -10.26 -39.20
C THR A 219 12.87 -9.34 -39.04
N LEU A 220 11.64 -9.83 -39.27
CA LEU A 220 10.42 -9.05 -39.09
C LEU A 220 10.26 -8.57 -37.64
N SER A 221 10.55 -9.44 -36.67
CA SER A 221 10.52 -9.08 -35.25
C SER A 221 11.57 -8.02 -34.90
N LEU A 222 12.77 -8.13 -35.46
CA LEU A 222 13.84 -7.14 -35.27
C LEU A 222 13.48 -5.79 -35.89
N VAL A 223 12.91 -5.77 -37.09
CA VAL A 223 12.42 -4.55 -37.76
C VAL A 223 11.31 -3.91 -36.93
N ALA A 224 10.33 -4.70 -36.48
CA ALA A 224 9.25 -4.20 -35.62
C ALA A 224 9.77 -3.61 -34.30
N GLN A 225 10.69 -4.31 -33.62
CA GLN A 225 11.30 -3.83 -32.38
C GLN A 225 12.12 -2.54 -32.61
N SER A 226 12.85 -2.45 -33.72
CA SER A 226 13.64 -1.27 -34.08
C SER A 226 12.73 -0.09 -34.42
N GLY A 227 11.64 -0.34 -35.14
CA GLY A 227 10.60 0.65 -35.42
C GLY A 227 9.95 1.19 -34.14
N LEU A 228 9.60 0.31 -33.20
CA LEU A 228 9.07 0.71 -31.90
C LEU A 228 10.07 1.57 -31.11
N LYS A 229 11.36 1.18 -31.05
CA LYS A 229 12.39 1.96 -30.37
C LYS A 229 12.58 3.34 -31.01
N LEU A 230 12.56 3.42 -32.35
CA LEU A 230 12.64 4.68 -33.08
C LEU A 230 11.42 5.56 -32.81
N ALA A 231 10.21 5.00 -32.83
CA ALA A 231 8.98 5.72 -32.51
C ALA A 231 9.00 6.24 -31.06
N ALA A 232 9.44 5.42 -30.11
CA ALA A 232 9.60 5.82 -28.72
C ALA A 232 10.64 6.95 -28.56
N LEU A 233 11.78 6.86 -29.26
CA LEU A 233 12.78 7.93 -29.28
C LEU A 233 12.20 9.25 -29.81
N ILE A 234 11.49 9.20 -30.94
CA ILE A 234 10.84 10.40 -31.52
C ILE A 234 9.81 10.98 -30.55
N ALA A 235 8.99 10.14 -29.92
CA ALA A 235 8.01 10.57 -28.93
C ALA A 235 8.69 11.24 -27.72
N THR A 236 9.79 10.68 -27.22
CA THR A 236 10.55 11.28 -26.11
C THR A 236 11.22 12.60 -26.51
N CYS A 237 11.76 12.72 -27.72
CA CYS A 237 12.27 14.00 -28.22
C CYS A 237 11.18 15.07 -28.26
N ARG A 238 9.94 14.72 -28.62
CA ARG A 238 8.80 15.64 -28.58
C ARG A 238 8.44 16.06 -27.16
N ILE A 239 8.39 15.12 -26.21
CA ILE A 239 8.18 15.42 -24.78
C ILE A 239 9.23 16.44 -24.30
N GLN A 240 10.51 16.20 -24.59
CA GLN A 240 11.59 17.10 -24.17
C GLN A 240 11.49 18.48 -24.82
N ALA A 241 11.04 18.57 -26.07
CA ALA A 241 10.80 19.85 -26.74
C ALA A 241 9.63 20.62 -26.10
N GLU A 242 8.53 19.92 -25.78
CA GLU A 242 7.37 20.48 -25.08
C GLU A 242 7.76 20.99 -23.68
N GLU A 243 8.51 20.20 -22.90
CA GLU A 243 8.98 20.58 -21.56
C GLU A 243 9.91 21.81 -21.60
N ARG A 244 10.78 21.91 -22.60
CA ARG A 244 11.67 23.08 -22.78
C ARG A 244 10.88 24.34 -23.12
N ALA A 245 9.93 24.23 -24.05
CA ALA A 245 9.06 25.35 -24.41
C ALA A 245 8.26 25.86 -23.20
N GLN A 246 7.71 24.93 -22.41
CA GLN A 246 7.01 25.28 -21.16
C GLN A 246 7.94 25.96 -20.15
N ALA A 247 9.16 25.45 -19.97
CA ALA A 247 10.14 26.05 -19.07
C ALA A 247 10.52 27.48 -19.49
N GLU A 248 10.66 27.72 -20.80
CA GLU A 248 10.90 29.05 -21.36
C GLU A 248 9.72 30.00 -21.13
N ASP A 249 8.49 29.53 -21.37
CA ASP A 249 7.28 30.33 -21.12
C ASP A 249 7.11 30.68 -19.63
N LEU A 250 7.43 29.76 -18.73
CA LEU A 250 7.47 30.05 -17.29
C LEU A 250 8.54 31.08 -16.94
N ALA A 251 9.76 30.93 -17.48
CA ALA A 251 10.87 31.85 -17.22
C ALA A 251 10.58 33.27 -17.73
N GLN A 252 9.82 33.39 -18.81
CA GLN A 252 9.40 34.67 -19.39
C GLN A 252 8.09 35.22 -18.78
N GLY A 253 7.51 34.53 -17.79
CA GLY A 253 6.26 34.93 -17.13
C GLY A 253 5.03 34.85 -18.03
N ARG A 254 5.11 34.15 -19.16
CA ARG A 254 3.97 33.92 -20.09
C ARG A 254 3.02 32.85 -19.57
N ALA A 255 3.50 31.96 -18.71
CA ALA A 255 2.73 30.91 -18.06
C ALA A 255 3.04 30.89 -16.55
N ALA A 256 2.03 30.58 -15.74
CA ALA A 256 2.19 30.33 -14.32
C ALA A 256 2.45 28.83 -14.07
N ARG A 257 3.24 28.52 -13.04
CA ARG A 257 3.43 27.12 -12.62
C ARG A 257 2.12 26.60 -12.05
N ALA A 258 1.66 25.46 -12.56
CA ALA A 258 0.49 24.81 -11.99
C ALA A 258 0.77 24.45 -10.52
N GLU A 259 -0.02 25.02 -9.62
CA GLU A 259 0.02 24.70 -8.20
C GLU A 259 -0.89 23.52 -7.91
N MET A 260 -0.41 22.62 -7.05
CA MET A 260 -1.22 21.49 -6.62
C MET A 260 -2.29 22.00 -5.65
N THR A 261 -3.55 21.94 -6.07
CA THR A 261 -4.67 22.35 -5.23
C THR A 261 -5.17 21.16 -4.41
N GLY A 262 -4.87 21.13 -3.11
CA GLY A 262 -5.37 20.11 -2.20
C GLY A 262 -4.32 19.61 -1.19
N PRO A 263 -4.75 18.81 -0.21
CA PRO A 263 -3.83 18.25 0.79
C PRO A 263 -2.93 17.18 0.16
N LEU A 264 -1.72 17.05 0.71
CA LEU A 264 -0.83 15.94 0.37
C LEU A 264 -1.46 14.59 0.76
N PRO A 265 -1.39 13.56 -0.11
CA PRO A 265 -1.93 12.24 0.19
C PRO A 265 -1.03 11.48 1.17
N VAL A 266 -1.63 10.53 1.91
CA VAL A 266 -0.85 9.52 2.62
C VAL A 266 -0.28 8.54 1.59
N ILE A 267 1.02 8.29 1.65
CA ILE A 267 1.72 7.34 0.78
C ILE A 267 2.28 6.20 1.64
N SER A 268 1.85 4.97 1.33
CA SER A 268 2.43 3.77 1.93
C SER A 268 3.49 3.21 1.01
N VAL A 269 4.69 2.93 1.49
CA VAL A 269 5.74 2.31 0.68
C VAL A 269 6.22 1.02 1.31
N MET A 270 6.09 -0.09 0.59
CA MET A 270 6.56 -1.40 0.99
C MET A 270 8.01 -1.60 0.56
N VAL A 271 8.85 -2.05 1.49
CA VAL A 271 10.25 -2.39 1.26
C VAL A 271 10.47 -3.85 1.66
N PRO A 272 10.43 -4.80 0.71
CA PRO A 272 10.70 -6.19 1.02
C PRO A 272 12.19 -6.39 1.30
N LEU A 273 12.48 -7.09 2.39
CA LEU A 273 13.84 -7.38 2.85
C LEU A 273 14.03 -8.89 2.87
N PHE A 274 15.21 -9.35 2.43
CA PHE A 274 15.57 -10.76 2.50
C PHE A 274 17.06 -10.91 2.76
N ARG A 275 17.39 -11.52 3.90
CA ARG A 275 18.75 -11.74 4.40
C ARG A 275 19.57 -10.45 4.54
N GLU A 276 18.92 -9.39 5.01
CA GLU A 276 19.52 -8.07 5.19
C GLU A 276 20.04 -7.90 6.63
N SER A 277 21.36 -7.83 6.79
CA SER A 277 21.98 -7.67 8.11
C SER A 277 22.14 -6.21 8.55
N ASP A 278 22.04 -5.24 7.63
CA ASP A 278 22.27 -3.81 7.88
C ASP A 278 21.06 -2.95 7.49
N VAL A 279 19.89 -3.33 8.01
CA VAL A 279 18.62 -2.62 7.79
C VAL A 279 18.55 -1.37 8.65
N ALA A 280 18.75 -1.53 9.96
CA ALA A 280 18.53 -0.49 10.95
C ALA A 280 19.45 0.73 10.78
N GLY A 281 20.68 0.52 10.31
CA GLY A 281 21.62 1.60 10.05
C GLY A 281 21.40 2.22 8.68
N LYS A 282 21.79 1.49 7.62
CA LYS A 282 21.86 2.06 6.27
C LYS A 282 20.50 2.33 5.63
N LEU A 283 19.52 1.42 5.76
CA LEU A 283 18.22 1.63 5.12
C LEU A 283 17.45 2.77 5.80
N VAL A 284 17.33 2.74 7.13
CA VAL A 284 16.62 3.79 7.88
C VAL A 284 17.27 5.15 7.66
N ALA A 285 18.60 5.25 7.65
CA ALA A 285 19.30 6.51 7.38
C ALA A 285 19.03 7.04 5.96
N ARG A 286 18.90 6.17 4.96
CA ARG A 286 18.54 6.56 3.59
C ARG A 286 17.10 7.07 3.51
N LEU A 287 16.16 6.32 4.06
CA LEU A 287 14.73 6.68 4.04
C LEU A 287 14.45 7.95 4.87
N SER A 288 15.25 8.20 5.91
CA SER A 288 15.15 9.42 6.71
C SER A 288 15.51 10.70 5.93
N ARG A 289 16.20 10.58 4.78
CA ARG A 289 16.51 11.73 3.91
C ARG A 289 15.35 12.15 3.01
N LEU A 290 14.28 11.37 2.95
CA LEU A 290 13.06 11.76 2.23
C LEU A 290 12.50 13.03 2.85
N ASP A 291 12.24 14.00 1.98
CA ASP A 291 11.52 15.23 2.26
C ASP A 291 10.05 14.98 1.94
N TYR A 292 9.31 14.52 2.94
CA TYR A 292 7.85 14.36 2.91
C TYR A 292 7.33 14.41 4.35
N PRO A 293 6.14 14.97 4.63
CA PRO A 293 5.59 15.00 5.98
C PRO A 293 5.53 13.61 6.61
N ARG A 294 6.14 13.44 7.79
CA ARG A 294 6.31 12.13 8.44
C ARG A 294 4.97 11.49 8.79
N GLU A 295 3.98 12.31 9.12
CA GLU A 295 2.61 11.93 9.42
C GLU A 295 1.81 11.42 8.20
N LEU A 296 2.28 11.72 6.97
CA LEU A 296 1.69 11.26 5.70
C LEU A 296 2.51 10.15 5.02
N MET A 297 3.63 9.75 5.63
CA MET A 297 4.50 8.69 5.14
C MET A 297 4.29 7.43 5.99
N ASP A 298 4.00 6.30 5.34
CA ASP A 298 3.81 4.99 5.98
C ASP A 298 4.74 3.96 5.33
N ILE A 299 5.90 3.71 5.93
CA ILE A 299 6.89 2.76 5.38
C ILE A 299 6.75 1.40 6.06
N LEU A 300 6.56 0.36 5.25
CA LEU A 300 6.41 -1.01 5.70
C LEU A 300 7.67 -1.80 5.30
N LEU A 301 8.48 -2.17 6.30
CA LEU A 301 9.57 -3.13 6.11
C LEU A 301 8.96 -4.54 6.12
N VAL A 302 8.96 -5.20 4.97
CA VAL A 302 8.30 -6.50 4.79
C VAL A 302 9.35 -7.59 4.93
N ILE A 303 9.23 -8.44 5.95
CA ILE A 303 10.19 -9.50 6.25
C ILE A 303 9.48 -10.86 6.28
N GLU A 304 10.12 -11.91 5.81
CA GLU A 304 9.59 -13.28 5.94
C GLU A 304 9.89 -13.83 7.34
N ALA A 305 8.96 -14.60 7.91
CA ALA A 305 9.11 -15.15 9.26
C ALA A 305 10.26 -16.17 9.39
N SER A 306 10.77 -16.69 8.28
CA SER A 306 11.95 -17.55 8.25
C SER A 306 13.27 -16.77 8.26
N ASP A 307 13.25 -15.46 8.03
CA ASP A 307 14.46 -14.63 7.89
C ASP A 307 14.99 -14.13 9.23
N GLN A 308 15.71 -15.02 9.91
CA GLN A 308 16.29 -14.70 11.22
C GLN A 308 17.37 -13.60 11.13
N VAL A 309 18.06 -13.45 9.99
CA VAL A 309 19.12 -12.44 9.81
C VAL A 309 18.50 -11.05 9.90
N THR A 310 17.49 -10.79 9.09
CA THR A 310 16.79 -9.50 9.06
C THR A 310 16.03 -9.24 10.35
N ARG A 311 15.38 -10.27 10.91
CA ARG A 311 14.67 -10.14 12.19
C ARG A 311 15.60 -9.72 13.32
N ASN A 312 16.77 -10.36 13.45
CA ASN A 312 17.75 -10.00 14.46
C ASN A 312 18.28 -8.57 14.27
N ALA A 313 18.50 -8.15 13.02
CA ALA A 313 18.93 -6.78 12.70
C ALA A 313 17.88 -5.73 13.10
N LEU A 314 16.59 -6.09 13.11
CA LEU A 314 15.49 -5.19 13.47
C LEU A 314 15.13 -5.22 14.96
N GLN A 315 15.34 -6.34 15.68
CA GLN A 315 14.95 -6.48 17.08
C GLN A 315 15.59 -5.45 18.03
N GLY A 316 16.80 -4.96 17.73
CA GLY A 316 17.49 -3.93 18.52
C GLY A 316 17.33 -2.51 17.98
N ALA A 317 16.63 -2.32 16.86
CA ALA A 317 16.56 -1.05 16.15
C ALA A 317 15.42 -0.18 16.69
N ARG A 318 15.71 1.09 17.01
CA ARG A 318 14.67 2.10 17.25
C ARG A 318 14.20 2.64 15.91
N LEU A 319 13.07 2.13 15.43
CA LEU A 319 12.43 2.62 14.22
C LEU A 319 11.59 3.87 14.51
N PRO A 320 11.63 4.90 13.65
CA PRO A 320 10.70 6.03 13.73
C PRO A 320 9.24 5.56 13.58
N GLY A 321 8.27 6.29 14.16
CA GLY A 321 6.84 5.90 14.13
C GLY A 321 6.19 5.85 12.74
N TRP A 322 6.87 6.36 11.71
CA TRP A 322 6.48 6.28 10.30
C TRP A 322 7.09 5.08 9.56
N ILE A 323 7.93 4.27 10.22
CA ILE A 323 8.44 2.98 9.73
C ILE A 323 7.90 1.87 10.65
N ARG A 324 7.36 0.81 10.06
CA ARG A 324 6.93 -0.38 10.80
C ARG A 324 7.28 -1.66 10.08
N VAL A 325 7.40 -2.74 10.86
CA VAL A 325 7.78 -4.06 10.36
C VAL A 325 6.51 -4.88 10.17
N VAL A 326 6.36 -5.47 8.97
CA VAL A 326 5.35 -6.47 8.69
C VAL A 326 6.05 -7.81 8.52
N GLU A 327 5.83 -8.70 9.47
CA GLU A 327 6.30 -10.07 9.38
C GLU A 327 5.28 -10.91 8.60
N VAL A 328 5.71 -11.40 7.44
CA VAL A 328 4.97 -12.33 6.58
C VAL A 328 5.15 -13.74 7.16
N PRO A 329 4.08 -14.41 7.61
CA PRO A 329 4.18 -15.76 8.15
C PRO A 329 4.74 -16.74 7.12
N ASN A 330 5.28 -17.87 7.58
CA ASN A 330 5.67 -18.94 6.66
C ASN A 330 4.45 -19.49 5.90
N GLY A 331 4.64 -19.78 4.61
CA GLY A 331 3.64 -20.39 3.74
C GLY A 331 4.30 -21.32 2.72
N PRO A 332 3.51 -22.08 1.95
CA PRO A 332 4.02 -22.97 0.91
C PRO A 332 4.78 -22.24 -0.21
N VAL A 333 4.47 -20.96 -0.45
CA VAL A 333 5.16 -20.11 -1.42
C VAL A 333 5.93 -19.03 -0.67
N GLN A 334 7.17 -18.77 -1.06
CA GLN A 334 7.98 -17.68 -0.48
C GLN A 334 8.54 -16.83 -1.63
N THR A 335 7.85 -15.76 -1.98
CA THR A 335 8.20 -14.88 -3.11
C THR A 335 7.87 -13.42 -2.80
N LYS A 336 8.57 -12.48 -3.45
CA LYS A 336 8.33 -11.04 -3.32
C LYS A 336 6.85 -10.66 -3.58
N PRO A 337 6.18 -11.13 -4.66
CA PRO A 337 4.77 -10.79 -4.87
C PRO A 337 3.84 -11.24 -3.74
N ARG A 338 4.03 -12.45 -3.18
CA ARG A 338 3.23 -12.93 -2.04
C ARG A 338 3.44 -12.03 -0.81
N ALA A 339 4.69 -11.71 -0.50
CA ALA A 339 5.03 -10.86 0.63
C ALA A 339 4.37 -9.48 0.51
N LEU A 340 4.41 -8.88 -0.69
CA LEU A 340 3.77 -7.61 -0.99
C LEU A 340 2.24 -7.68 -0.91
N ASN A 341 1.60 -8.72 -1.46
CA ASN A 341 0.15 -8.93 -1.33
C ASN A 341 -0.29 -9.06 0.13
N TYR A 342 0.51 -9.73 0.96
CA TYR A 342 0.25 -9.83 2.38
C TYR A 342 0.40 -8.45 3.07
N ALA A 343 1.48 -7.74 2.78
CA ALA A 343 1.78 -6.43 3.36
C ALA A 343 0.81 -5.31 2.93
N LEU A 344 0.20 -5.42 1.74
CA LEU A 344 -0.78 -4.47 1.23
C LEU A 344 -1.94 -4.25 2.21
N ASN A 345 -2.39 -5.30 2.88
CA ASN A 345 -3.51 -5.25 3.84
C ASN A 345 -3.24 -4.33 5.04
N PHE A 346 -1.97 -4.01 5.30
CA PHE A 346 -1.60 -3.12 6.38
C PHE A 346 -1.42 -1.69 5.90
N CYS A 347 -1.15 -1.45 4.62
CA CYS A 347 -0.90 -0.11 4.10
C CYS A 347 -2.05 0.84 4.47
N ARG A 348 -1.74 2.12 4.72
CA ARG A 348 -2.70 3.17 5.05
C ARG A 348 -2.93 4.18 3.92
N GLY A 349 -1.97 4.29 3.00
CA GLY A 349 -1.91 5.32 1.98
C GLY A 349 -2.89 5.08 0.84
N ALA A 350 -3.36 6.18 0.25
CA ALA A 350 -4.11 6.18 -1.02
C ALA A 350 -3.19 5.87 -2.21
N ILE A 351 -1.89 6.09 -2.04
CA ILE A 351 -0.84 5.70 -2.98
C ILE A 351 0.00 4.59 -2.35
N ILE A 352 0.23 3.52 -3.10
CA ILE A 352 1.02 2.35 -2.69
C ILE A 352 2.31 2.31 -3.49
N GLY A 353 3.43 2.45 -2.81
CA GLY A 353 4.78 2.40 -3.35
C GLY A 353 5.46 1.05 -3.11
N VAL A 354 6.43 0.70 -3.95
CA VAL A 354 7.38 -0.39 -3.72
C VAL A 354 8.80 0.11 -3.96
N TRP A 355 9.68 -0.11 -2.98
CA TRP A 355 11.14 0.04 -3.12
C TRP A 355 11.84 -1.27 -2.81
N ASP A 356 13.03 -1.47 -3.35
CA ASP A 356 13.92 -2.55 -2.94
C ASP A 356 14.87 -2.10 -1.83
N ALA A 357 15.48 -3.05 -1.12
CA ALA A 357 16.31 -2.77 0.05
C ALA A 357 17.55 -1.92 -0.28
N GLU A 358 18.08 -2.05 -1.50
CA GLU A 358 19.22 -1.32 -2.03
C GLU A 358 18.87 0.09 -2.55
N ASP A 359 17.59 0.43 -2.68
CA ASP A 359 17.18 1.69 -3.27
C ASP A 359 17.56 2.90 -2.40
N ARG A 360 17.85 4.00 -3.09
CA ARG A 360 18.16 5.30 -2.49
C ARG A 360 17.26 6.31 -3.20
N PRO A 361 15.98 6.42 -2.78
CA PRO A 361 15.06 7.32 -3.43
C PRO A 361 15.57 8.76 -3.33
N ASP A 362 15.27 9.54 -4.37
CA ASP A 362 15.51 10.98 -4.34
C ASP A 362 14.75 11.61 -3.15
N PRO A 363 15.36 12.55 -2.40
CA PRO A 363 14.69 13.19 -1.27
C PRO A 363 13.28 13.71 -1.59
N ASP A 364 13.05 14.27 -2.78
CA ASP A 364 11.76 14.87 -3.19
C ASP A 364 10.84 13.87 -3.92
N GLN A 365 11.21 12.58 -3.97
CA GLN A 365 10.49 11.60 -4.79
C GLN A 365 9.01 11.52 -4.43
N LEU A 366 8.66 11.52 -3.14
CA LEU A 366 7.28 11.39 -2.68
C LEU A 366 6.43 12.62 -3.02
N HIS A 367 6.96 13.85 -2.90
CA HIS A 367 6.27 15.04 -3.40
C HIS A 367 6.09 14.99 -4.92
N THR A 368 7.10 14.52 -5.65
CA THR A 368 6.99 14.36 -7.11
C THR A 368 5.91 13.35 -7.49
N VAL A 369 5.80 12.22 -6.77
CA VAL A 369 4.74 11.22 -6.95
C VAL A 369 3.36 11.83 -6.67
N ALA A 370 3.20 12.49 -5.51
CA ALA A 370 1.94 13.15 -5.14
C ALA A 370 1.51 14.17 -6.20
N ARG A 371 2.44 15.04 -6.62
CA ARG A 371 2.20 16.06 -7.65
C ARG A 371 1.86 15.44 -9.00
N ARG A 372 2.57 14.39 -9.43
CA ARG A 372 2.31 13.72 -10.71
C ARG A 372 0.93 13.06 -10.72
N PHE A 373 0.52 12.39 -9.64
CA PHE A 373 -0.83 11.83 -9.56
C PHE A 373 -1.94 12.88 -9.49
N HIS A 374 -1.66 14.04 -8.89
CA HIS A 374 -2.61 15.15 -8.86
C HIS A 374 -2.92 15.70 -10.27
N PHE A 375 -1.89 15.86 -11.12
CA PHE A 375 -2.05 16.37 -12.48
C PHE A 375 -2.32 15.29 -13.53
N ALA A 376 -2.11 14.02 -13.19
CA ALA A 376 -2.41 12.91 -14.08
C ALA A 376 -3.92 12.71 -14.26
N ALA A 377 -4.31 12.19 -15.41
CA ALA A 377 -5.69 11.76 -15.65
C ALA A 377 -6.12 10.67 -14.63
N ALA A 378 -7.43 10.57 -14.38
CA ALA A 378 -7.99 9.70 -13.36
C ALA A 378 -7.75 8.21 -13.65
N ASP A 379 -7.58 7.84 -14.92
CA ASP A 379 -7.27 6.50 -15.43
C ASP A 379 -5.79 6.11 -15.31
N VAL A 380 -4.91 7.05 -14.91
CA VAL A 380 -3.50 6.73 -14.61
C VAL A 380 -3.42 5.96 -13.30
N ALA A 381 -3.24 4.64 -13.41
CA ALA A 381 -3.17 3.72 -12.29
C ALA A 381 -1.80 3.66 -11.60
N CYS A 382 -0.70 3.84 -12.36
CA CYS A 382 0.65 3.62 -11.85
C CYS A 382 1.64 4.66 -12.41
N LEU A 383 2.57 5.09 -11.56
CA LEU A 383 3.77 5.85 -11.92
C LEU A 383 5.00 4.96 -11.73
N GLN A 384 5.75 4.75 -12.81
CA GLN A 384 7.08 4.13 -12.78
C GLN A 384 8.15 5.22 -12.67
N GLY A 385 8.97 5.17 -11.63
CA GLY A 385 10.16 6.01 -11.52
C GLY A 385 11.33 5.47 -12.36
N ALA A 386 12.23 6.36 -12.74
CA ALA A 386 13.47 5.99 -13.42
C ALA A 386 14.47 5.38 -12.44
N LEU A 387 15.11 4.29 -12.84
CA LEU A 387 16.19 3.65 -12.08
C LEU A 387 17.55 4.04 -12.63
N ASP A 388 18.52 4.21 -11.74
CA ASP A 388 19.91 4.49 -12.07
C ASP A 388 20.86 3.81 -11.07
N TYR A 389 22.12 3.65 -11.45
CA TYR A 389 23.14 2.97 -10.66
C TYR A 389 24.11 3.95 -9.99
N TYR A 390 24.52 3.63 -8.76
CA TYR A 390 25.42 4.49 -7.97
C TYR A 390 26.89 4.38 -8.37
N ASN A 391 27.28 3.30 -9.05
CA ASN A 391 28.66 2.94 -9.34
C ASN A 391 28.98 2.90 -10.86
N PRO A 392 28.51 3.89 -11.66
CA PRO A 392 28.57 3.79 -13.11
C PRO A 392 29.99 3.79 -13.66
N ARG A 393 30.98 4.25 -12.88
CA ARG A 393 32.38 4.38 -13.30
C ARG A 393 33.31 3.28 -12.77
N THR A 394 32.80 2.29 -12.04
CA THR A 394 33.64 1.27 -11.39
C THR A 394 34.33 0.35 -12.39
N ASN A 395 33.65 -0.07 -13.45
CA ASN A 395 34.23 -0.89 -14.51
C ASN A 395 33.41 -0.79 -15.81
N TRP A 396 33.90 -1.40 -16.87
CA TRP A 396 33.25 -1.39 -18.18
C TRP A 396 31.83 -2.00 -18.15
N LEU A 397 31.61 -3.08 -17.40
CA LEU A 397 30.30 -3.71 -17.28
C LEU A 397 29.27 -2.79 -16.60
N ALA A 398 29.65 -2.15 -15.49
CA ALA A 398 28.82 -1.18 -14.78
C ALA A 398 28.45 0.02 -15.67
N ARG A 399 29.37 0.48 -16.52
CA ARG A 399 29.09 1.51 -17.53
C ARG A 399 28.05 1.05 -18.54
N CYS A 400 28.16 -0.18 -19.04
CA CYS A 400 27.20 -0.74 -19.99
C CYS A 400 25.79 -0.84 -19.38
N PHE A 401 25.68 -1.40 -18.16
CA PHE A 401 24.41 -1.47 -17.42
C PHE A 401 23.79 -0.08 -17.20
N THR A 402 24.60 0.90 -16.83
CA THR A 402 24.13 2.28 -16.62
C THR A 402 23.57 2.88 -17.90
N ILE A 403 24.26 2.70 -19.04
CA ILE A 403 23.80 3.20 -20.34
C ILE A 403 22.49 2.52 -20.74
N GLU A 404 22.39 1.20 -20.55
CA GLU A 404 21.18 0.45 -20.89
C GLU A 404 19.97 0.89 -20.07
N TYR A 405 20.13 1.08 -18.75
CA TYR A 405 19.06 1.59 -17.89
C TYR A 405 18.72 3.04 -18.21
N ALA A 406 19.71 3.89 -18.49
CA ALA A 406 19.46 5.25 -18.92
C ALA A 406 18.64 5.29 -20.21
N ALA A 407 19.00 4.48 -21.21
CA ALA A 407 18.24 4.38 -22.46
C ALA A 407 16.81 3.86 -22.19
N TRP A 408 16.68 2.82 -21.38
CA TRP A 408 15.37 2.23 -21.06
C TRP A 408 14.45 3.21 -20.32
N PHE A 409 14.88 3.75 -19.18
CA PHE A 409 14.04 4.57 -18.31
C PHE A 409 13.89 6.02 -18.75
N ARG A 410 14.88 6.59 -19.44
CA ARG A 410 14.86 8.01 -19.85
C ARG A 410 14.43 8.23 -21.30
N VAL A 411 14.47 7.18 -22.14
CA VAL A 411 14.15 7.31 -23.56
C VAL A 411 13.02 6.37 -23.97
N ILE A 412 13.16 5.06 -23.74
CA ILE A 412 12.19 4.09 -24.26
C ILE A 412 10.86 4.15 -23.50
N LEU A 413 10.88 4.02 -22.16
CA LEU A 413 9.64 4.00 -21.37
C LEU A 413 8.80 5.28 -21.49
N PRO A 414 9.36 6.50 -21.40
CA PRO A 414 8.56 7.72 -21.60
C PRO A 414 7.94 7.80 -22.99
N GLY A 415 8.68 7.36 -24.01
CA GLY A 415 8.19 7.32 -25.39
C GLY A 415 7.06 6.32 -25.59
N VAL A 416 7.22 5.10 -25.07
CA VAL A 416 6.17 4.06 -25.06
C VAL A 416 4.91 4.56 -24.34
N ALA A 417 5.06 5.21 -23.19
CA ALA A 417 3.95 5.80 -22.45
C ALA A 417 3.23 6.91 -23.25
N ARG A 418 3.99 7.81 -23.90
CA ARG A 418 3.44 8.89 -24.75
C ARG A 418 2.70 8.37 -25.98
N LEU A 419 3.09 7.18 -26.47
CA LEU A 419 2.41 6.48 -27.57
C LEU A 419 1.15 5.72 -27.10
N GLY A 420 0.83 5.73 -25.79
CA GLY A 420 -0.33 5.02 -25.24
C GLY A 420 -0.19 3.49 -25.25
N LEU A 421 1.05 2.99 -25.32
CA LEU A 421 1.35 1.56 -25.33
C LEU A 421 1.55 1.02 -23.90
N VAL A 422 1.58 -0.31 -23.77
CA VAL A 422 1.78 -0.99 -22.49
C VAL A 422 3.18 -0.68 -21.94
N VAL A 423 3.22 -0.05 -20.77
CA VAL A 423 4.46 0.27 -20.06
C VAL A 423 4.83 -0.90 -19.14
N PRO A 424 5.93 -1.62 -19.39
CA PRO A 424 6.38 -2.67 -18.49
C PRO A 424 6.90 -2.07 -17.18
N LEU A 425 6.50 -2.68 -16.06
CA LEU A 425 6.82 -2.22 -14.71
C LEU A 425 8.11 -2.89 -14.20
N GLY A 426 9.03 -2.11 -13.64
CA GLY A 426 10.39 -2.51 -13.24
C GLY A 426 10.52 -3.19 -11.88
N GLY A 427 9.41 -3.53 -11.22
CA GLY A 427 9.38 -4.23 -9.92
C GLY A 427 9.79 -3.39 -8.70
N THR A 428 10.33 -2.19 -8.89
CA THR A 428 10.67 -1.22 -7.84
C THR A 428 10.54 0.23 -8.34
N THR A 429 10.50 1.18 -7.42
CA THR A 429 10.17 2.60 -7.65
C THR A 429 8.87 2.74 -8.44
N LEU A 430 7.89 1.95 -8.00
CA LEU A 430 6.54 1.88 -8.55
C LEU A 430 5.58 2.48 -7.55
N PHE A 431 4.67 3.33 -8.01
CA PHE A 431 3.63 3.93 -7.17
C PHE A 431 2.29 3.76 -7.82
N PHE A 432 1.35 3.10 -7.15
CA PHE A 432 0.02 2.80 -7.63
C PHE A 432 -1.02 3.65 -6.90
N ARG A 433 -2.09 4.04 -7.58
CA ARG A 433 -3.34 4.34 -6.88
C ARG A 433 -3.83 3.05 -6.23
N ARG A 434 -4.13 3.07 -4.94
CA ARG A 434 -4.62 1.90 -4.20
C ARG A 434 -5.82 1.26 -4.89
N ASP A 435 -6.83 2.05 -5.20
CA ASP A 435 -8.10 1.54 -5.73
C ASP A 435 -7.90 0.79 -7.05
N ALA A 436 -7.01 1.29 -7.91
CA ALA A 436 -6.67 0.64 -9.17
C ALA A 436 -5.93 -0.69 -8.95
N LEU A 437 -5.07 -0.75 -7.93
CA LEU A 437 -4.36 -1.97 -7.53
C LEU A 437 -5.34 -3.02 -6.98
N GLU A 438 -6.26 -2.61 -6.09
CA GLU A 438 -7.28 -3.50 -5.52
C GLU A 438 -8.27 -4.01 -6.59
N GLN A 439 -8.63 -3.19 -7.59
CA GLN A 439 -9.51 -3.59 -8.69
C GLN A 439 -8.94 -4.70 -9.56
N VAL A 440 -7.61 -4.75 -9.74
CA VAL A 440 -6.96 -5.83 -10.52
C VAL A 440 -6.68 -7.09 -9.68
N GLY A 441 -7.20 -7.13 -8.45
CA GLY A 441 -7.08 -8.29 -7.57
C GLY A 441 -5.71 -8.39 -6.89
N ALA A 442 -5.07 -7.26 -6.58
CA ALA A 442 -3.88 -7.20 -5.74
C ALA A 442 -4.20 -6.95 -4.27
#